data_AF-A0A183LP67-F1
#
_entry.id   AF-A0A183LP67-F1
#
_cell.length_a   1.000
_cell.length_b   1.000
_cell.length_c   1.000
_cell.angle_alpha   90.00
_cell.angle_beta   90.00
_cell.angle_gamma   90.00
#
_symmetry.space_group_name_H-M   'P 1'
#
loop_
_entity.id
_entity.type
_entity.pdbx_description
1 polymer ?
#
loop_
_entity_poly.entity_id
_entity_poly.type
_entity_poly.pdbx_seq_one_letter_code
_entity_poly.pdbx_strand_id
1 'polypeptide(L)' 'MPKLFIQMDRFQIELEFVQCLANPNYLNFLAQQGWFEKPNFIKYLKYLLYWKDPCEIKNTIFLYIYIYIY' A
#
# COMPACT_ATOMS: atom_id res chain seq x y z
N MET A 1 -20.61 -9.97 8.68
CA MET A 1 -19.46 -9.49 9.46
C MET A 1 -18.07 -9.94 8.96
N PRO A 2 -17.82 -11.09 8.26
CA PRO A 2 -16.45 -11.44 7.84
C PRO A 2 -15.92 -10.65 6.63
N LYS A 3 -16.79 -10.17 5.73
CA LYS A 3 -16.37 -9.40 4.54
C LYS A 3 -15.69 -8.07 4.86
N LEU A 4 -16.07 -7.43 5.97
CA LEU A 4 -15.53 -6.13 6.38
C LEU A 4 -14.09 -6.28 6.91
N PHE A 5 -13.82 -7.34 7.69
CA PHE A 5 -12.47 -7.67 8.17
C PHE A 5 -11.50 -7.95 7.03
N ILE A 6 -11.91 -8.74 6.03
CA ILE A 6 -11.07 -9.06 4.86
C ILE A 6 -10.71 -7.80 4.06
N GLN A 7 -11.58 -6.80 4.03
CA GLN A 7 -11.30 -5.52 3.37
C GLN A 7 -10.31 -4.67 4.17
N MET A 8 -10.37 -4.69 5.51
CA MET A 8 -9.38 -4.03 6.37
C MET A 8 -7.99 -4.63 6.19
N ASP A 9 -7.89 -5.96 6.12
CA ASP A 9 -6.60 -6.64 5.92
C ASP A 9 -5.97 -6.27 4.57
N ARG A 10 -6.77 -6.19 3.50
CA ARG A 10 -6.28 -5.78 2.18
C ARG A 10 -5.78 -4.34 2.18
N PHE A 11 -6.53 -3.43 2.78
CA PHE A 11 -6.13 -2.04 2.92
C PHE A 11 -4.83 -1.90 3.73
N GLN A 12 -4.72 -2.63 4.84
CA GLN A 12 -3.53 -2.68 5.68
C GLN A 12 -2.29 -3.12 4.90
N ILE A 13 -2.40 -4.25 4.21
CA ILE A 13 -1.31 -4.84 3.44
C ILE A 13 -0.90 -3.91 2.28
N GLU A 14 -1.87 -3.29 1.60
CA GLU A 14 -1.61 -2.30 0.56
C GLU A 14 -0.89 -1.08 1.13
N LEU A 15 -1.29 -0.59 2.30
CA LEU A 15 -0.66 0.55 2.97
C LEU A 15 0.79 0.26 3.38
N GLU A 16 1.03 -0.88 4.04
CA GLU A 16 2.38 -1.33 4.43
C GLU A 16 3.27 -1.49 3.19
N PHE A 17 2.71 -2.00 2.09
CA PHE A 17 3.43 -2.12 0.82
C PHE A 17 3.77 -0.75 0.23
N VAL A 18 2.85 0.22 0.21
CA VAL A 18 3.11 1.59 -0.25
C VAL A 18 4.19 2.27 0.62
N GLN A 19 4.17 2.04 1.93
CA GLN A 19 5.23 2.52 2.83
C GLN A 19 6.58 1.88 2.50
N CYS A 20 6.63 0.57 2.20
CA CYS A 20 7.85 -0.11 1.77
C CYS A 20 8.38 0.43 0.42
N LEU A 21 7.50 0.84 -0.50
CA LEU A 21 7.92 1.49 -1.75
C LEU A 21 8.61 2.85 -1.54
N ALA A 22 8.42 3.50 -0.39
CA ALA A 22 9.17 4.71 -0.04
C ALA A 22 10.63 4.41 0.34
N ASN A 23 10.99 3.15 0.58
CA ASN A 23 12.36 2.75 0.89
C ASN A 23 13.16 2.47 -0.41
N PRO A 24 14.22 3.25 -0.70
CA PRO A 24 15.02 3.08 -1.91
C PRO A 24 15.74 1.72 -1.97
N ASN A 25 16.10 1.13 -0.83
CA ASN A 25 16.72 -0.21 -0.80
C ASN A 25 15.73 -1.30 -1.24
N TYR A 26 14.46 -1.15 -0.87
CA TYR A 26 13.41 -2.08 -1.28
C TYR A 26 13.12 -1.95 -2.78
N LEU A 27 13.08 -0.72 -3.31
CA LEU A 27 12.95 -0.49 -4.75
C LEU A 27 14.13 -1.09 -5.53
N ASN A 28 15.35 -0.94 -5.03
CA ASN A 28 16.53 -1.54 -5.65
C ASN A 28 16.47 -3.07 -5.65
N PHE A 29 16.04 -3.68 -4.53
CA PHE A 29 15.79 -5.12 -4.46
C PHE A 29 14.74 -5.56 -5.51
N LEU A 30 13.62 -4.84 -5.62
CA LEU A 30 12.59 -5.14 -6.61
C LEU A 30 13.12 -5.02 -8.05
N ALA A 31 13.97 -4.02 -8.31
CA ALA A 31 14.61 -3.82 -9.61
C ALA A 31 15.56 -4.96 -9.97
N GLN A 32 16.42 -5.37 -9.02
CA GLN A 32 17.35 -6.49 -9.22
C GLN A 32 16.64 -7.81 -9.49
N GLN A 33 15.44 -7.99 -8.93
CA GLN A 33 14.61 -9.18 -9.14
C GLN A 33 13.72 -9.11 -10.41
N GLY A 34 13.85 -8.04 -11.21
CA GLY A 34 13.11 -7.89 -12.46
C GLY A 34 11.60 -7.67 -12.29
N TRP A 35 11.14 -7.21 -11.11
CA TRP A 35 9.70 -7.00 -10.88
C TRP A 35 9.12 -5.91 -11.78
N PHE A 36 9.91 -4.88 -12.11
CA PHE A 36 9.47 -3.80 -13.00
C PHE A 36 9.32 -4.22 -14.47
N GLU A 37 9.82 -5.41 -14.85
CA GLU A 37 9.62 -5.96 -16.20
C GLU A 37 8.29 -6.72 -16.30
N LYS A 38 7.68 -7.09 -15.17
CA LYS A 38 6.43 -7.84 -15.14
C LYS A 38 5.25 -6.89 -15.36
N PRO A 39 4.47 -7.05 -16.45
CA PRO A 39 3.35 -6.15 -16.76
C PRO A 39 2.26 -6.17 -15.67
N ASN A 40 2.09 -7.31 -14.99
CA ASN A 40 1.17 -7.45 -13.86
C ASN A 40 1.57 -6.56 -12.67
N PHE A 41 2.88 -6.44 -12.41
CA PHE A 41 3.39 -5.61 -11.33
C PHE A 41 3.24 -4.12 -11.65
N ILE A 42 3.54 -3.73 -12.89
CA ILE A 42 3.30 -2.34 -13.37
C ILE A 42 1.81 -1.97 -13.25
N LYS A 43 0.90 -2.89 -13.61
CA LYS A 43 -0.54 -2.67 -13.46
C LYS A 43 -0.94 -2.49 -12.00
N TYR A 44 -0.33 -3.25 -11.09
CA TYR A 44 -0.55 -3.11 -9.66
C TYR A 44 -0.03 -1.78 -9.11
N LEU A 45 1.16 -1.33 -9.53
CA LEU A 45 1.68 0.00 -9.16
C LEU A 45 0.76 1.12 -9.67
N LYS A 46 0.20 0.99 -10.89
CA LYS A 46 -0.80 1.92 -11.41
C LYS A 46 -2.09 1.93 -10.60
N TYR A 47 -2.54 0.76 -10.13
CA TYR A 47 -3.64 0.68 -9.19
C TYR A 47 -3.28 1.47 -7.93
N LEU A 48 -2.14 1.22 -7.29
CA LEU A 48 -1.72 1.94 -6.08
C LEU A 48 -1.58 3.46 -6.24
N LEU A 49 -1.54 4.01 -7.44
CA LEU A 49 -1.62 5.47 -7.64
C LEU A 49 -2.97 6.06 -7.24
N TYR A 50 -4.02 5.25 -7.01
CA TYR A 50 -5.27 5.72 -6.39
C TYR A 50 -5.01 6.29 -4.98
N TRP A 51 -3.94 5.84 -4.31
CA TRP A 51 -3.46 6.40 -3.04
C TRP A 51 -2.77 7.76 -3.18
N LYS A 52 -2.82 8.42 -4.35
CA LYS A 52 -2.22 9.75 -4.51
C LYS A 52 -3.17 10.86 -4.06
N ASP A 53 -4.48 10.62 -3.98
CA ASP A 53 -5.45 11.62 -3.53
C ASP A 53 -5.38 11.81 -2.01
N PRO A 54 -4.81 12.93 -1.52
CA PRO A 54 -4.43 13.08 -0.12
C PRO A 54 -5.62 13.33 0.83
N CYS A 55 -6.80 13.65 0.30
CA CYS A 55 -7.97 14.04 1.09
C CYS A 55 -8.58 12.84 1.84
N GLU A 56 -8.71 11.69 1.19
CA GLU A 56 -9.31 10.49 1.80
C GLU A 56 -8.31 9.76 2.71
N ILE A 57 -7.03 9.76 2.32
CA ILE A 57 -5.98 8.94 2.94
C ILE A 57 -5.58 9.47 4.32
N LYS A 58 -5.47 10.79 4.47
CA LYS A 58 -5.09 11.40 5.74
C LYS A 58 -6.10 11.07 6.84
N ASN A 59 -7.39 11.11 6.52
CA ASN A 59 -8.45 10.79 7.47
C ASN A 59 -8.41 9.30 7.86
N THR A 60 -8.18 8.39 6.91
CA THR A 60 -8.10 6.96 7.21
C THR A 60 -6.84 6.58 7.99
N ILE A 61 -5.67 7.11 7.63
CA ILE A 61 -4.40 6.83 8.34
C ILE A 61 -4.46 7.37 9.78
N PHE A 62 -5.00 8.58 9.97
CA PHE A 62 -5.13 9.17 11.31
C PHE A 62 -6.04 8.31 12.21
N LEU A 63 -7.18 7.86 11.70
CA LEU A 63 -8.07 6.95 12.42
C LEU A 63 -7.40 5.60 12.74
N TYR A 64 -6.62 5.06 11.80
CA TYR A 64 -5.94 3.78 11.98
C TYR A 64 -4.84 3.84 13.05
N ILE A 65 -3.98 4.87 13.00
CA ILE A 65 -2.94 5.09 14.00
C ILE A 65 -3.57 5.32 15.38
N TYR A 66 -4.68 6.05 15.45
CA TYR A 66 -5.38 6.28 16.71
C TYR A 66 -5.96 4.98 17.31
N ILE A 67 -6.48 4.06 16.50
CA ILE A 67 -6.98 2.75 16.98
C ILE A 67 -5.83 1.82 17.42
N TYR A 68 -4.64 1.92 16.84
CA TYR A 68 -3.51 1.06 17.20
C TYR A 68 -2.66 1.57 18.38
N ILE A 69 -2.77 2.86 18.72
CA ILE A 69 -2.06 3.48 19.83
C ILE A 69 -2.87 3.48 21.15
N TYR A 70 -4.18 3.27 21.10
CA TYR A 70 -5.07 3.19 22.27
C TYR A 70 -5.73 1.82 22.40
#